data_AF-A0A540LIQ0-F1
#
_entry.id   AF-A0A540LIQ0-F1
#
_cell.length_a   1.000
_cell.length_b   1.000
_cell.length_c   1.000
_cell.angle_alpha   90.00
_cell.angle_beta   90.00
_cell.angle_gamma   90.00
#
_symmetry.space_group_name_H-M   'P 1'
#
loop_
_entity.id
_entity.type
_entity.pdbx_description
1 polymer ?
#
loop_
_entity_poly.entity_id
_entity_poly.type
_entity_poly.pdbx_seq_one_letter_code
_entity_poly.pdbx_strand_id
1 'polypeptide(L)'
;MPASFEHHTHWYDLSLKSVSDLAEMLYTYTSAIHGLSTKLTLEQAASLSSQPEVLFMIPELKHELHTTRTPEFLGLGQTTETMPQFDSTGDVIIRVLDTGVWL
;
A
#
# COMPACT_ATOMS: atom_id res chain seq x y z
N MET A 1 11.04 9.97 -12.16
CA MET A 1 10.36 10.13 -13.45
C MET A 1 11.31 10.83 -14.41
N PRO A 2 11.36 10.44 -15.69
CA PRO A 2 12.16 11.16 -16.69
C PRO A 2 11.79 12.64 -16.75
N ALA A 3 12.76 13.51 -16.98
CA ALA A 3 12.56 14.96 -17.04
C ALA A 3 11.61 15.42 -18.15
N SER A 4 11.29 14.54 -19.10
CA SER A 4 10.40 14.81 -20.24
C SER A 4 8.91 14.81 -19.90
N PHE A 5 8.52 14.52 -18.67
CA PHE A 5 7.11 14.44 -18.26
C PHE A 5 6.78 15.48 -17.19
N GLU A 6 5.62 16.14 -17.30
CA GLU A 6 5.12 17.04 -16.26
C GLU A 6 4.34 16.29 -15.16
N HIS A 7 3.69 15.18 -15.53
CA HIS A 7 2.90 14.36 -14.62
C HIS A 7 3.31 12.89 -14.71
N HIS A 8 3.53 12.29 -13.53
CA HIS A 8 3.91 10.87 -13.37
C HIS A 8 2.95 9.90 -14.05
N THR A 9 1.66 10.24 -14.09
CA THR A 9 0.61 9.41 -14.67
C THR A 9 0.78 9.15 -16.17
N HIS A 10 1.25 10.13 -16.94
CA HIS A 10 1.43 9.94 -18.38
C HIS A 10 2.61 9.03 -18.68
N TRP A 11 3.72 9.21 -17.95
CA TRP A 11 4.86 8.30 -18.05
C TRP A 11 4.46 6.87 -17.66
N TYR A 12 3.72 6.71 -16.57
CA TYR A 12 3.20 5.42 -16.12
C TYR A 12 2.36 4.71 -17.18
N ASP A 13 1.42 5.43 -17.81
CA ASP A 13 0.59 4.86 -18.87
C ASP A 13 1.44 4.40 -20.06
N LEU A 14 2.36 5.23 -20.55
CA LEU A 14 3.23 4.87 -21.67
C LEU A 14 4.14 3.68 -21.36
N SER A 15 4.72 3.63 -20.15
CA SER A 15 5.52 2.48 -19.71
C SER A 15 4.67 1.20 -19.67
N LEU A 16 3.41 1.25 -19.24
CA LEU A 16 2.51 0.09 -19.27
C LEU A 16 2.14 -0.31 -20.70
N LYS A 17 1.78 0.66 -21.55
CA LYS A 17 1.45 0.40 -22.96
C LYS A 17 2.62 -0.18 -23.75
N SER A 18 3.86 0.10 -23.36
CA SER A 18 5.04 -0.51 -23.99
C SER A 18 5.13 -2.04 -23.80
N VAL A 19 4.47 -2.60 -22.79
CA VAL A 19 4.46 -4.06 -22.54
C VAL A 19 3.12 -4.71 -22.82
N SER A 20 2.02 -3.95 -22.81
CA SER A 20 0.70 -4.43 -23.20
C SER A 20 -0.29 -3.30 -23.48
N ASP A 21 -0.95 -3.34 -24.63
CA ASP A 21 -2.03 -2.40 -24.97
C ASP A 21 -3.23 -2.51 -24.02
N LEU A 22 -3.41 -3.66 -23.37
CA LEU A 22 -4.49 -3.92 -22.42
C LEU A 22 -4.12 -3.62 -20.96
N ALA A 23 -2.85 -3.31 -20.67
CA ALA A 23 -2.46 -2.94 -19.32
C ALA A 23 -3.08 -1.60 -18.92
N GLU A 24 -3.60 -1.55 -17.70
CA GLU A 24 -4.24 -0.37 -17.11
C GLU A 24 -3.71 -0.15 -15.68
N MET A 25 -3.68 1.10 -15.26
CA MET A 25 -3.34 1.46 -13.88
C MET A 25 -4.54 1.18 -12.97
N LEU A 26 -4.33 0.44 -11.88
CA LEU A 26 -5.34 0.25 -10.82
C LEU A 26 -5.28 1.38 -9.80
N TYR A 27 -4.08 1.70 -9.32
CA TYR A 27 -3.83 2.78 -8.39
C TYR A 27 -2.55 3.51 -8.76
N THR A 28 -2.50 4.79 -8.38
CA THR A 28 -1.28 5.61 -8.46
C THR A 28 -0.93 6.12 -7.08
N TYR A 29 0.35 6.10 -6.76
CA TYR A 29 0.89 6.51 -5.48
C TYR A 29 1.80 7.72 -5.70
N THR A 30 1.54 8.81 -4.96
CA THR A 30 2.25 10.08 -5.13
C THR A 30 2.84 10.64 -3.83
N SER A 31 2.47 10.09 -2.67
CA SER A 31 2.87 10.62 -1.37
C SER A 31 4.03 9.84 -0.74
N ALA A 32 3.80 8.59 -0.32
CA ALA A 32 4.83 7.79 0.36
C ALA A 32 5.83 7.17 -0.61
N ILE A 33 5.37 6.83 -1.81
CA ILE A 33 6.16 6.31 -2.92
C ILE A 33 5.64 6.94 -4.22
N HIS A 34 6.50 7.03 -5.24
CA HIS A 34 6.10 7.39 -6.60
C HIS A 34 6.02 6.13 -7.45
N GLY A 35 4.81 5.57 -7.59
CA GLY A 35 4.61 4.34 -8.35
C GLY A 35 3.14 4.09 -8.69
N LEU A 36 2.88 2.89 -9.21
CA LEU A 36 1.55 2.44 -9.59
C LEU A 36 1.36 0.98 -9.20
N SER A 37 0.10 0.52 -9.20
CA SER A 37 -0.21 -0.90 -9.26
C SER A 37 -0.99 -1.22 -10.53
N THR A 38 -0.77 -2.42 -11.07
CA THR A 38 -1.36 -2.89 -12.32
C THR A 38 -1.46 -4.42 -12.31
N LYS A 39 -2.21 -4.99 -13.26
CA LYS A 39 -2.25 -6.43 -13.51
C LYS A 39 -1.46 -6.73 -14.77
N LEU A 40 -0.42 -7.55 -14.62
CA LEU A 40 0.44 -8.00 -15.71
C LEU A 40 0.63 -9.51 -15.62
N THR A 41 0.90 -10.15 -16.76
CA THR A 41 1.48 -11.50 -16.76
C THR A 41 2.92 -11.45 -16.26
N LEU A 42 3.48 -12.61 -15.88
CA LEU A 42 4.89 -12.69 -15.45
C LEU A 42 5.85 -12.22 -16.54
N GLU A 43 5.55 -12.52 -17.81
CA GLU A 43 6.36 -12.08 -18.95
C GLU A 43 6.31 -10.56 -19.14
N GLN A 44 5.13 -9.96 -19.05
CA GLN A 44 4.95 -8.51 -19.13
C GLN A 44 5.65 -7.79 -17.97
N ALA A 45 5.53 -8.34 -16.76
CA ALA A 45 6.21 -7.82 -15.57
C ALA A 45 7.74 -7.86 -15.70
N ALA A 46 8.28 -8.96 -16.22
CA ALA A 46 9.72 -9.10 -16.48
C ALA A 46 10.21 -8.14 -17.57
N SER A 47 9.42 -7.93 -18.62
CA SER A 47 9.72 -6.94 -19.66
C SER A 47 9.74 -5.52 -19.07
N LEU A 48 8.73 -5.17 -18.27
CA LEU A 48 8.64 -3.85 -17.65
C LEU A 48 9.76 -3.61 -16.62
N SER A 49 10.13 -4.61 -15.82
CA SER A 49 11.19 -4.48 -14.82
C SER A 49 12.59 -4.33 -15.41
N SER A 50 12.76 -4.65 -16.69
CA SER A 50 14.02 -4.42 -17.41
C SER A 50 14.25 -2.95 -17.81
N GLN A 51 13.21 -2.10 -17.72
CA GLN A 51 13.32 -0.68 -18.03
C GLN A 51 14.14 0.04 -16.96
N PRO A 52 15.13 0.87 -17.34
CA PRO A 52 16.02 1.55 -16.40
C PRO A 52 15.28 2.52 -15.47
N GLU A 53 14.09 2.97 -15.84
CA GLU A 53 13.25 3.86 -15.04
C GLU A 53 12.46 3.12 -13.93
N VAL A 54 12.40 1.79 -13.97
CA VAL A 54 11.74 0.97 -12.95
C VAL A 54 12.72 0.62 -11.85
N LEU A 55 12.55 1.26 -10.69
CA LEU A 55 13.45 1.07 -9.53
C LEU A 55 13.20 -0.25 -8.78
N PHE A 56 11.93 -0.64 -8.63
CA PHE A 56 11.54 -1.87 -7.97
C PHE A 56 10.17 -2.34 -8.47
N MET A 57 9.93 -3.64 -8.40
CA MET A 57 8.64 -4.26 -8.68
C MET A 57 8.37 -5.34 -7.63
N ILE A 58 7.20 -5.29 -7.00
CA ILE A 58 6.80 -6.21 -5.93
C ILE A 58 5.49 -6.88 -6.36
N PRO A 59 5.42 -8.22 -6.39
CA PRO A 59 4.16 -8.92 -6.61
C PRO A 59 3.17 -8.62 -5.49
N GLU A 60 1.92 -8.31 -5.85
CA GLU A 60 0.83 -8.16 -4.87
C GLU A 60 0.60 -9.50 -4.15
N LEU A 61 0.60 -9.48 -2.82
CA LEU A 61 0.34 -10.65 -1.99
C LEU A 61 -0.96 -10.46 -1.22
N LYS A 62 -1.79 -11.50 -1.19
CA LYS A 62 -2.92 -11.54 -0.25
C LYS A 62 -2.40 -11.90 1.13
N HIS A 63 -2.70 -11.05 2.10
CA HIS A 63 -2.37 -11.29 3.49
C HIS A 63 -3.54 -11.97 4.21
N GLU A 64 -3.22 -12.97 5.03
CA GLU A 64 -4.19 -13.65 5.89
C GLU A 64 -4.37 -12.88 7.19
N LEU A 65 -5.57 -12.94 7.76
CA LEU A 65 -5.88 -12.27 9.02
C LEU A 65 -5.22 -13.01 10.17
N HIS A 66 -4.44 -12.29 10.97
CA HIS A 66 -3.85 -12.83 12.19
C HIS A 66 -4.78 -12.74 13.41
N THR A 67 -5.73 -11.79 13.38
CA THR A 67 -6.72 -11.57 14.46
C THR A 67 -8.09 -11.35 13.85
N THR A 68 -9.15 -11.78 14.55
CA THR A 68 -10.56 -11.53 14.18
C THR A 68 -11.28 -10.58 15.15
N ARG A 69 -10.58 -10.15 16.21
CA ARG A 69 -11.08 -9.41 17.38
C ARG A 69 -10.03 -8.41 17.86
N THR A 70 -9.76 -7.41 17.02
CA THR A 70 -8.71 -6.42 17.26
C THR A 70 -8.95 -5.53 18.48
N PRO A 71 -10.18 -5.06 18.78
CA PRO A 71 -10.44 -4.34 20.02
C PRO A 71 -10.00 -5.13 21.26
N GLU A 72 -10.39 -6.40 21.36
CA GLU A 72 -10.05 -7.26 22.49
C GLU A 72 -8.55 -7.61 22.52
N PHE A 73 -7.93 -7.86 21.36
CA PHE A 73 -6.47 -8.06 21.27
C PHE A 73 -5.68 -6.85 21.79
N LEU A 74 -6.17 -5.64 21.52
CA LEU A 74 -5.60 -4.39 21.99
C LEU A 74 -6.03 -4.04 23.43
N GLY A 75 -6.92 -4.82 24.05
CA GLY A 75 -7.49 -4.53 25.37
C GLY A 75 -8.48 -3.37 25.40
N LEU A 76 -8.97 -2.91 24.23
CA LEU A 76 -9.96 -1.87 24.09
C LEU A 76 -11.34 -2.42 24.51
N GLY A 77 -11.98 -1.80 25.49
CA GLY A 77 -13.29 -2.23 26.04
C GLY A 77 -13.23 -2.91 27.40
N GLN A 78 -12.03 -3.18 27.93
CA GLN A 78 -11.85 -3.56 29.33
C GLN A 78 -12.14 -2.35 30.23
N THR A 79 -12.90 -2.55 31.32
CA THR A 79 -13.13 -1.50 32.31
C THR A 79 -11.80 -0.98 32.85
N THR A 80 -11.78 0.31 33.17
CA THR A 80 -10.62 1.17 33.50
C THR A 80 -9.65 0.68 34.59
N GLU A 81 -9.89 -0.48 35.21
CA GLU A 81 -9.09 -1.01 36.32
C GLU A 81 -7.79 -1.71 35.86
N THR A 82 -7.69 -2.09 34.58
CA THR A 82 -6.52 -2.83 34.05
C THR A 82 -5.73 -2.07 32.98
N MET A 83 -6.12 -0.83 32.67
CA MET A 83 -5.34 -0.01 31.75
C MET A 83 -4.09 0.48 32.47
N PRO A 84 -2.87 0.24 31.95
CA PRO A 84 -1.66 0.75 32.55
C PRO A 84 -1.77 2.27 32.64
N GLN A 85 -1.61 2.80 33.85
CA GLN A 85 -1.62 4.23 34.09
C GLN A 85 -0.35 4.81 33.44
N PHE A 86 -0.51 5.37 32.24
CA PHE A 86 0.58 6.03 31.55
C PHE A 86 0.80 7.40 32.21
N ASP A 87 1.97 7.60 32.83
CA ASP A 87 2.41 8.89 33.37
C ASP A 87 2.68 9.94 32.27
N SER A 88 2.48 9.59 30.99
CA SER A 88 2.69 10.49 29.86
C SER A 88 1.40 11.26 29.53
N THR A 89 1.39 12.55 29.87
CA THR A 89 0.32 13.52 29.55
C THR A 89 0.33 13.95 28.06
N GLY A 90 0.64 13.03 27.14
CA GLY A 90 0.79 13.33 25.72
C GLY A 90 -0.37 12.77 24.88
N ASP A 91 -0.83 13.55 23.91
CA ASP A 91 -1.79 13.09 22.90
C ASP A 91 -1.09 12.12 21.95
N VAL A 92 -1.34 10.81 22.13
CA VAL A 92 -0.77 9.74 21.28
C VAL A 92 -1.83 9.23 20.32
N ILE A 93 -1.48 9.17 19.03
CA ILE A 93 -2.33 8.58 17.99
C ILE A 93 -1.76 7.21 17.61
N ILE A 94 -2.52 6.14 17.86
CA ILE A 94 -2.22 4.78 17.43
C ILE A 94 -3.10 4.45 16.23
N ARG A 95 -2.49 4.11 15.08
CA ARG A 95 -3.21 3.66 13.88
C ARG A 95 -3.09 2.15 13.74
N VAL A 96 -4.22 1.48 13.57
CA VAL A 96 -4.31 0.03 13.38
C VAL A 96 -5.03 -0.22 12.07
N LEU A 97 -4.44 -1.07 11.22
CA LEU A 97 -5.03 -1.52 9.97
C LEU A 97 -5.59 -2.92 10.19
N ASP A 98 -6.91 -3.04 10.20
CA ASP A 98 -7.64 -4.29 10.39
C ASP A 98 -8.92 -4.30 9.53
N THR A 99 -9.62 -5.43 9.51
CA THR A 99 -10.90 -5.64 8.83
C THR A 99 -12.06 -4.80 9.36
N GLY A 100 -11.94 -4.21 10.55
CA GLY A 100 -12.91 -3.25 11.07
C GLY A 100 -12.96 -3.20 12.59
N VAL A 101 -13.82 -2.33 13.10
CA VAL A 101 -14.21 -2.28 14.51
C VAL A 101 -15.64 -2.80 14.61
N TRP A 102 -15.84 -3.89 15.36
CA TRP A 102 -17.17 -4.40 15.69
C TRP A 102 -17.55 -3.86 17.07
N LEU A 103 -18.56 -3.00 17.14
CA LEU A 103 -19.10 -2.39 18.36
C LEU A 103 -20.21 -3.25 18.97
#